data_AF-A0A7R9QT57-F1
#
_entry.id   AF-A0A7R9QT57-F1
#
_cell.length_a   1.000
_cell.length_b   1.000
_cell.length_c   1.000
_cell.angle_alpha   90.00
_cell.angle_beta   90.00
_cell.angle_gamma   90.00
#
_symmetry.space_group_name_H-M   'P 1'
#
loop_
_entity.id
_entity.type
_entity.pdbx_description
1 polymer ?
#
loop_
_entity_poly.entity_id
_entity_poly.type
_entity_poly.pdbx_seq_one_letter_code
_entity_poly.pdbx_strand_id
1 'polypeptide(L)'
;MQCKRLSQTPDSDLLLPIEVMITPLKKRFQYHFMETKSKLNRLEKPEWYLSQTLVWIRQNETFLSQTIDPLLRSHSSQLVPSKLQLISGLIECLTAKLKHDLPSLVFDDKLFTHTVDEVLVFSRELLDIEPNIYQVFPNCNLMNVFSCEPFFTRIITLEKKKSTEFVELIVSSKSAWNEMCGHEGIDELRICECGDNFVLMLQSITNRCSLFTDNSLKYSFVRLQLDILDDFRLRLIQLIHTSDQSWPHSQQYFAIINTFNYLIVVLNEWKILPFFVQISETYSPNETVFDPIIGLFQHVLNEFILQIKTLFLSEFRDKLQAYQSTKWFCLKSIDNCLSPNASQLLHFISTNLVSLQKSLSNTLFDTILHEMADQINRSLLEDVILKNSFNEFGAKQMDYDISVGLLSVFRLYITRPQLHFATLNEALKLLNLERGTHLLLKDILVDDRNNTDAKVALKEMHISSISPHLALN
;
A
#
# COMPACT_ATOMS: atom_id res chain seq x y z
N MET A 1 -44.01 -53.24 -4.74
CA MET A 1 -44.53 -51.87 -4.57
C MET A 1 -43.35 -50.92 -4.53
N GLN A 2 -43.39 -49.97 -5.47
CA GLN A 2 -42.48 -48.87 -5.80
C GLN A 2 -41.23 -48.58 -4.93
N CYS A 3 -40.06 -48.85 -5.51
CA CYS A 3 -38.95 -47.90 -5.52
C CYS A 3 -39.38 -46.61 -6.24
N LYS A 4 -39.28 -45.46 -5.55
CA LYS A 4 -38.96 -44.12 -6.11
C LYS A 4 -39.07 -43.06 -5.01
N ARG A 5 -37.92 -42.60 -4.52
CA ARG A 5 -37.59 -41.21 -4.11
C ARG A 5 -36.14 -41.21 -3.59
N LEU A 6 -35.20 -41.24 -4.53
CA LEU A 6 -33.81 -40.84 -4.31
C LEU A 6 -33.54 -39.74 -5.35
N SER A 7 -34.02 -38.55 -5.04
CA SER A 7 -33.64 -37.28 -5.67
C SER A 7 -34.34 -36.16 -4.90
N GLN A 8 -33.89 -35.94 -3.66
CA GLN A 8 -34.15 -34.69 -2.96
C GLN A 8 -32.85 -33.91 -2.99
N THR A 9 -32.89 -32.77 -3.68
CA THR A 9 -32.07 -31.61 -3.33
C THR A 9 -32.22 -31.35 -1.82
N PRO A 10 -31.15 -30.97 -1.09
CA PRO A 10 -31.23 -30.80 0.36
C PRO A 10 -31.94 -29.48 0.68
N ASP A 11 -33.26 -29.45 0.54
CA ASP A 11 -34.06 -28.61 1.42
C ASP A 11 -33.80 -29.14 2.84
N SER A 12 -33.24 -28.29 3.70
CA SER A 12 -32.70 -28.67 5.00
C SER A 12 -33.84 -28.95 6.00
N ASP A 13 -34.56 -30.04 5.79
CA ASP A 13 -35.54 -30.50 6.75
C ASP A 13 -34.80 -31.02 7.98
N LEU A 14 -34.96 -30.30 9.09
CA LEU A 14 -34.50 -30.72 10.40
C LEU A 14 -35.02 -32.14 10.69
N LEU A 15 -34.21 -32.98 11.34
CA LEU A 15 -34.72 -34.27 11.79
C LEU A 15 -35.91 -34.04 12.73
N LEU A 16 -37.00 -34.79 12.55
CA LEU A 16 -38.22 -34.65 13.35
C LEU A 16 -37.96 -34.63 14.88
N PRO A 17 -37.09 -35.48 15.46
CA PRO A 17 -36.76 -35.39 16.88
C PRO A 17 -36.14 -34.04 17.27
N ILE A 18 -35.28 -33.49 16.41
CA ILE A 18 -34.64 -32.19 16.62
C ILE A 18 -35.66 -31.06 16.46
N GLU A 19 -36.56 -31.14 15.49
CA GLU A 19 -37.65 -30.16 15.33
C GLU A 19 -38.53 -30.06 16.58
N VAL A 20 -38.90 -31.22 17.16
CA VAL A 20 -39.65 -31.29 18.42
C VAL A 20 -38.85 -30.68 19.57
N MET A 21 -37.56 -31.00 19.67
CA MET A 21 -36.67 -30.45 20.72
C MET A 21 -36.48 -28.94 20.62
N ILE A 22 -36.48 -28.37 19.42
CA ILE A 22 -36.31 -26.93 19.17
C ILE A 22 -37.60 -26.15 19.44
N THR A 23 -38.77 -26.79 19.38
CA THR A 23 -40.08 -26.14 19.51
C THR A 23 -40.23 -25.25 20.76
N PRO A 24 -39.80 -25.65 21.98
CA PRO A 24 -39.85 -24.79 23.17
C PRO A 24 -38.99 -23.52 23.02
N LEU A 25 -37.81 -23.61 22.38
CA LEU A 25 -36.94 -22.47 22.13
C LEU A 25 -37.57 -21.52 21.10
N LYS A 26 -38.17 -22.06 20.02
CA LYS A 26 -38.91 -21.25 19.03
C LYS A 26 -40.07 -20.49 19.69
N LYS A 27 -40.87 -21.16 20.53
CA LYS A 27 -41.96 -20.52 21.29
C LYS A 27 -41.44 -19.44 22.23
N ARG A 28 -40.35 -19.70 22.95
CA ARG A 28 -39.72 -18.72 23.84
C ARG A 28 -39.21 -17.50 23.06
N PHE A 29 -38.59 -17.73 21.90
CA PHE A 29 -38.13 -16.67 21.01
C PHE A 29 -39.29 -15.80 20.53
N GLN A 30 -40.38 -16.42 20.04
CA GLN A 30 -41.57 -15.71 19.58
C GLN A 30 -42.17 -14.85 20.70
N TYR A 31 -42.38 -15.42 21.88
CA TYR A 31 -42.96 -14.71 23.02
C TYR A 31 -42.13 -13.48 23.43
N HIS A 32 -40.81 -13.62 23.52
CA HIS A 32 -39.96 -12.53 23.99
C HIS A 32 -39.59 -11.51 22.90
N PHE A 33 -39.40 -11.94 21.66
CA PHE A 33 -38.79 -11.09 20.63
C PHE A 33 -39.69 -10.79 19.42
N MET A 34 -40.84 -11.46 19.27
CA MET A 34 -41.79 -11.19 18.17
C MET A 34 -43.08 -10.52 18.66
N GLU A 35 -43.55 -10.83 19.87
CA GLU A 35 -44.80 -10.24 20.36
C GLU A 35 -44.68 -8.73 20.61
N THR A 36 -45.64 -7.96 20.10
CA THR A 36 -45.66 -6.48 20.22
C THR A 36 -45.75 -6.01 21.66
N LYS A 37 -46.34 -6.82 22.56
CA LYS A 37 -46.47 -6.48 24.00
C LYS A 37 -45.20 -6.75 24.79
N SER A 38 -44.23 -7.47 24.22
CA SER A 38 -43.01 -7.82 24.92
C SER A 38 -42.10 -6.61 25.12
N LYS A 39 -41.62 -6.42 26.34
CA LYS A 39 -40.61 -5.38 26.66
C LYS A 39 -39.24 -5.65 26.02
N LEU A 40 -39.01 -6.89 25.59
CA LEU A 40 -37.76 -7.37 24.99
C LEU A 40 -37.75 -7.26 23.45
N ASN A 41 -38.90 -6.98 22.83
CA ASN A 41 -39.00 -6.71 21.40
C ASN A 41 -38.74 -5.22 21.14
N ARG A 42 -37.48 -4.87 20.95
CA ARG A 42 -37.03 -3.49 20.71
C ARG A 42 -36.14 -3.42 19.49
N LEU A 43 -36.47 -2.52 18.56
CA LEU A 43 -35.70 -2.30 17.33
C LEU A 43 -34.29 -1.74 17.65
N GLU A 44 -34.16 -1.01 18.74
CA GLU A 44 -32.89 -0.41 19.17
C GLU A 44 -31.96 -1.42 19.85
N LYS A 45 -32.42 -2.65 20.09
CA LYS A 45 -31.70 -3.68 20.85
C LYS A 45 -31.62 -5.03 20.14
N PRO A 46 -31.09 -5.09 18.90
CA PRO A 46 -30.88 -6.36 18.19
C PRO A 46 -29.95 -7.32 18.95
N GLU A 47 -29.00 -6.79 19.73
CA GLU A 47 -28.07 -7.58 20.52
C GLU A 47 -28.76 -8.52 21.51
N TRP A 48 -29.99 -8.20 21.96
CA TRP A 48 -30.71 -9.00 22.94
C TRP A 48 -31.11 -10.37 22.40
N TYR A 49 -31.71 -10.42 21.22
CA TYR A 49 -32.14 -11.69 20.64
C TYR A 49 -30.96 -12.45 20.03
N LEU A 50 -29.95 -11.74 19.51
CA LEU A 50 -28.72 -12.33 18.95
C LEU A 50 -27.91 -13.02 20.06
N SER A 51 -27.57 -12.29 21.12
CA SER A 51 -26.80 -12.82 22.25
C SER A 51 -27.55 -13.96 22.96
N GLN A 52 -28.87 -13.80 23.13
CA GLN A 52 -29.67 -14.85 23.78
C GLN A 52 -29.68 -16.15 22.97
N THR A 53 -29.62 -16.06 21.64
CA THR A 53 -29.52 -17.23 20.76
C THR A 53 -28.18 -17.93 20.90
N LEU A 54 -27.07 -17.17 20.96
CA LEU A 54 -25.74 -17.73 21.23
C LEU A 54 -25.68 -18.43 22.60
N VAL A 55 -26.31 -17.84 23.62
CA VAL A 55 -26.43 -18.46 24.95
C VAL A 55 -27.17 -19.79 24.87
N TRP A 56 -28.29 -19.86 24.14
CA TRP A 56 -29.02 -21.13 23.97
C TRP A 56 -28.22 -22.17 23.21
N ILE A 57 -27.45 -21.78 22.19
CA ILE A 57 -26.57 -22.70 21.46
C ILE A 57 -25.54 -23.31 22.43
N ARG A 58 -24.82 -22.46 23.18
CA ARG A 58 -23.78 -22.90 24.14
C ARG A 58 -24.35 -23.78 25.25
N GLN A 59 -25.53 -23.44 25.79
CA GLN A 59 -26.16 -24.19 26.88
C GLN A 59 -26.60 -25.60 26.47
N ASN A 60 -26.96 -25.81 25.20
CA ASN A 60 -27.43 -27.11 24.72
C ASN A 60 -26.30 -27.97 24.12
N GLU A 61 -25.10 -27.43 23.93
CA GLU A 61 -23.99 -28.10 23.26
C GLU A 61 -23.60 -29.44 23.90
N THR A 62 -23.40 -29.47 25.22
CA THR A 62 -23.01 -30.69 25.95
C THR A 62 -24.07 -31.77 25.83
N PHE A 63 -25.34 -31.40 25.99
CA PHE A 63 -26.45 -32.36 25.90
C PHE A 63 -26.56 -32.95 24.49
N LEU A 64 -26.50 -32.10 23.46
CA LEU A 64 -26.58 -32.53 22.07
C LEU A 64 -25.40 -33.44 21.68
N SER A 65 -24.17 -33.01 21.97
CA SER A 65 -22.97 -33.75 21.58
C SER A 65 -22.77 -35.06 22.34
N GLN A 66 -23.08 -35.09 23.64
CA GLN A 66 -22.81 -36.26 24.50
C GLN A 66 -23.99 -37.21 24.62
N THR A 67 -25.23 -36.75 24.43
CA THR A 67 -26.43 -37.57 24.61
C THR A 67 -27.12 -37.87 23.28
N ILE A 68 -27.32 -36.87 22.42
CA ILE A 68 -28.11 -37.02 21.20
C ILE A 68 -27.27 -37.57 20.04
N ASP A 69 -26.07 -37.02 19.81
CA ASP A 69 -25.22 -37.44 18.70
C ASP A 69 -24.81 -38.93 18.75
N PRO A 70 -24.56 -39.56 19.91
CA PRO A 70 -24.35 -41.02 19.97
C PRO A 70 -25.58 -41.81 19.53
N LEU A 71 -26.78 -41.34 19.87
CA LEU A 71 -28.04 -41.98 19.45
C LEU A 71 -28.30 -41.78 17.95
N LEU A 72 -27.94 -40.62 17.39
CA LEU A 72 -28.03 -40.41 15.94
C LEU A 72 -27.03 -41.32 15.21
N ARG A 73 -25.79 -41.40 15.71
CA ARG A 73 -24.73 -42.24 15.12
C ARG A 73 -25.03 -43.73 15.17
N SER A 74 -25.78 -44.21 16.17
CA SER A 74 -26.20 -45.61 16.22
C SER A 74 -27.21 -45.97 15.12
N HIS A 75 -27.94 -44.98 14.57
CA HIS A 75 -28.86 -45.15 13.46
C HIS A 75 -28.18 -44.93 12.09
N SER A 76 -27.40 -43.86 11.94
CA SER A 76 -26.61 -43.61 10.73
C SER A 76 -25.49 -42.60 11.00
N SER A 77 -24.28 -42.92 10.55
CA SER A 77 -23.12 -42.02 10.64
C SER A 77 -23.14 -40.88 9.64
N GLN A 78 -24.07 -40.89 8.67
CA GLN A 78 -24.22 -39.83 7.66
C GLN A 78 -25.14 -38.70 8.11
N LEU A 79 -25.79 -38.84 9.27
CA LEU A 79 -26.67 -37.81 9.81
C LEU A 79 -25.87 -36.59 10.26
N VAL A 80 -26.39 -35.41 9.95
CA VAL A 80 -25.81 -34.14 10.38
C VAL A 80 -25.83 -34.07 11.92
N PRO A 81 -24.74 -33.63 12.57
CA PRO A 81 -24.70 -33.43 14.02
C PRO A 81 -25.89 -32.61 14.55
N SER A 82 -26.43 -33.01 15.70
CA SER A 82 -27.62 -32.38 16.29
C SER A 82 -27.39 -30.91 16.66
N LYS A 83 -26.16 -30.52 17.04
CA LYS A 83 -25.76 -29.12 17.26
C LYS A 83 -25.98 -28.24 16.02
N LEU A 84 -25.55 -28.70 14.84
CA LEU A 84 -25.71 -27.94 13.60
C LEU A 84 -27.19 -27.77 13.23
N GLN A 85 -28.00 -28.80 13.46
CA GLN A 85 -29.44 -28.74 13.25
C GLN A 85 -30.14 -27.78 14.24
N LEU A 86 -29.73 -27.77 15.52
CA LEU A 86 -30.19 -26.78 16.51
C LEU A 86 -29.87 -25.35 16.04
N ILE A 87 -28.62 -25.11 15.65
CA ILE A 87 -28.18 -23.81 15.16
C ILE A 87 -29.05 -23.38 13.97
N SER A 88 -29.25 -24.26 12.98
CA SER A 88 -30.09 -23.97 11.81
C SER A 88 -31.51 -23.56 12.19
N GLY A 89 -32.16 -24.29 13.10
CA GLY A 89 -33.53 -23.96 13.54
C GLY A 89 -33.63 -22.65 14.33
N LEU A 90 -32.59 -22.26 15.05
CA LEU A 90 -32.52 -20.98 15.77
C LEU A 90 -32.23 -19.81 14.82
N ILE A 91 -31.33 -20.01 13.85
CA ILE A 91 -31.04 -19.01 12.81
C ILE A 91 -32.26 -18.72 11.95
N GLU A 92 -33.12 -19.72 11.69
CA GLU A 92 -34.40 -19.52 11.02
C GLU A 92 -35.28 -18.48 11.77
N CYS A 93 -35.30 -18.53 13.11
CA CYS A 93 -36.04 -17.57 13.93
C CYS A 93 -35.43 -16.17 13.86
N LEU A 94 -34.10 -16.08 13.90
CA LEU A 94 -33.37 -14.82 13.72
C LEU A 94 -33.62 -14.21 12.35
N THR A 95 -33.63 -15.03 11.30
CA THR A 95 -33.91 -14.63 9.93
C THR A 95 -35.31 -14.05 9.79
N ALA A 96 -36.31 -14.73 10.36
CA ALA A 96 -37.69 -14.25 10.36
C ALA A 96 -37.84 -12.92 11.11
N LYS A 97 -37.15 -12.78 12.27
CA LYS A 97 -37.16 -11.55 13.06
C LYS A 97 -36.53 -10.38 12.30
N LEU A 98 -35.34 -10.57 11.73
CA LEU A 98 -34.67 -9.52 10.94
C LEU A 98 -35.50 -9.11 9.73
N LYS A 99 -36.06 -10.06 8.98
CA LYS A 99 -36.92 -9.76 7.83
C LYS A 99 -38.16 -8.94 8.22
N HIS A 100 -38.70 -9.17 9.41
CA HIS A 100 -39.80 -8.38 9.94
C HIS A 100 -39.38 -6.95 10.32
N ASP A 101 -38.20 -6.78 10.91
CA ASP A 101 -37.75 -5.50 11.45
C ASP A 101 -37.10 -4.58 10.39
N LEU A 102 -36.42 -5.16 9.40
CA LEU A 102 -35.66 -4.44 8.37
C LEU A 102 -36.43 -3.35 7.63
N PRO A 103 -37.70 -3.54 7.23
CA PRO A 103 -38.48 -2.49 6.59
C PRO A 103 -38.65 -1.23 7.45
N SER A 104 -38.63 -1.35 8.78
CA SER A 104 -38.68 -0.20 9.69
C SER A 104 -37.29 0.40 9.93
N LEU A 105 -36.25 -0.43 9.98
CA LEU A 105 -34.88 0.00 10.23
C LEU A 105 -34.28 0.80 9.08
N VAL A 106 -34.63 0.49 7.82
CA VAL A 106 -33.99 1.07 6.62
C VAL A 106 -34.00 2.60 6.58
N PHE A 107 -34.96 3.24 7.24
CA PHE A 107 -35.14 4.69 7.28
C PHE A 107 -34.28 5.42 8.32
N ASP A 108 -33.70 4.71 9.28
CA ASP A 108 -32.85 5.29 10.33
C ASP A 108 -31.40 4.82 10.17
N ASP A 109 -30.50 5.73 9.79
CA ASP A 109 -29.07 5.48 9.57
C ASP A 109 -28.41 4.78 10.77
N LYS A 110 -28.76 5.20 12.01
CA LYS A 110 -28.12 4.72 13.24
C LYS A 110 -28.62 3.34 13.60
N LEU A 111 -29.94 3.14 13.61
CA LEU A 111 -30.54 1.84 13.96
C LEU A 111 -30.18 0.76 12.93
N PHE A 112 -30.20 1.11 11.64
CA PHE A 112 -29.81 0.19 10.58
C PHE A 112 -28.35 -0.22 10.71
N THR A 113 -27.44 0.75 10.85
CA THR A 113 -26.01 0.49 11.08
C THR A 113 -25.78 -0.39 12.29
N HIS A 114 -26.36 -0.03 13.44
CA HIS A 114 -26.22 -0.78 14.68
C HIS A 114 -26.68 -2.23 14.50
N THR A 115 -27.80 -2.45 13.82
CA THR A 115 -28.30 -3.81 13.54
C THR A 115 -27.35 -4.60 12.64
N VAL A 116 -26.79 -3.99 11.60
CA VAL A 116 -25.80 -4.65 10.74
C VAL A 116 -24.54 -5.01 11.54
N ASP A 117 -24.03 -4.09 12.35
CA ASP A 117 -22.83 -4.31 13.18
C ASP A 117 -23.06 -5.44 14.21
N GLU A 118 -24.21 -5.47 14.88
CA GLU A 118 -24.55 -6.55 15.82
C GLU A 118 -24.71 -7.91 15.12
N VAL A 119 -25.26 -7.94 13.90
CA VAL A 119 -25.33 -9.19 13.11
C VAL A 119 -23.94 -9.64 12.65
N LEU A 120 -23.04 -8.71 12.31
CA LEU A 120 -21.64 -9.02 12.01
C LEU A 120 -20.93 -9.63 13.22
N VAL A 121 -21.11 -9.04 14.41
CA VAL A 121 -20.55 -9.57 15.67
C VAL A 121 -21.10 -10.97 15.95
N PHE A 122 -22.42 -11.16 15.88
CA PHE A 122 -23.05 -12.47 16.03
C PHE A 122 -22.49 -13.50 15.06
N SER A 123 -22.31 -13.13 13.79
CA SER A 123 -21.82 -14.04 12.74
C SER A 123 -20.39 -14.50 13.00
N ARG A 124 -19.54 -13.63 13.56
CA ARG A 124 -18.17 -13.98 13.98
C ARG A 124 -18.17 -14.92 15.18
N GLU A 125 -18.94 -14.57 16.23
CA GLU A 125 -19.05 -15.45 17.41
C GLU A 125 -19.63 -16.82 17.06
N LEU A 126 -20.55 -16.90 16.08
CA LEU A 126 -21.09 -18.17 15.61
C LEU A 126 -20.02 -19.01 14.90
N LEU A 127 -19.19 -18.40 14.06
CA LEU A 127 -18.06 -19.08 13.41
C LEU A 127 -17.02 -19.56 14.43
N ASP A 128 -16.81 -18.83 15.52
CA ASP A 128 -15.94 -19.28 16.63
C ASP A 128 -16.50 -20.52 17.33
N ILE A 129 -17.83 -20.60 17.49
CA ILE A 129 -18.52 -21.77 18.08
C ILE A 129 -18.54 -22.95 17.11
N GLU A 130 -18.70 -22.70 15.82
CA GLU A 130 -18.88 -23.71 14.80
C GLU A 130 -18.32 -23.27 13.42
N PRO A 131 -17.02 -23.48 13.16
CA PRO A 131 -16.35 -22.94 11.97
C PRO A 131 -16.91 -23.43 10.63
N ASN A 132 -17.49 -24.63 10.60
CA ASN A 132 -17.96 -25.28 9.38
C ASN A 132 -19.47 -25.07 9.11
N ILE A 133 -20.15 -24.24 9.92
CA ILE A 133 -21.60 -24.08 9.85
C ILE A 133 -22.09 -23.71 8.44
N TYR A 134 -21.41 -22.79 7.75
CA TYR A 134 -21.84 -22.34 6.41
C TYR A 134 -21.51 -23.33 5.28
N GLN A 135 -20.57 -24.26 5.51
CA GLN A 135 -20.31 -25.34 4.54
C GLN A 135 -21.45 -26.37 4.55
N VAL A 136 -22.00 -26.64 5.73
CA VAL A 136 -23.10 -27.61 5.92
C VAL A 136 -24.46 -26.96 5.67
N PHE A 137 -24.67 -25.75 6.19
CA PHE A 137 -25.91 -24.99 6.08
C PHE A 137 -25.62 -23.55 5.60
N PRO A 138 -25.50 -23.32 4.28
CA PRO A 138 -25.28 -21.98 3.72
C PRO A 138 -26.35 -20.95 4.13
N ASN A 139 -27.59 -21.42 4.32
CA ASN A 139 -28.72 -20.59 4.77
C ASN A 139 -28.59 -20.09 6.22
N CYS A 140 -27.64 -20.63 7.00
CA CYS A 140 -27.37 -20.16 8.36
C CYS A 140 -26.59 -18.83 8.41
N ASN A 141 -26.09 -18.33 7.27
CA ASN A 141 -25.39 -17.05 7.24
C ASN A 141 -26.40 -15.90 7.33
N LEU A 142 -26.53 -15.34 8.53
CA LEU A 142 -27.50 -14.27 8.82
C LEU A 142 -27.21 -12.98 8.03
N MET A 143 -25.96 -12.76 7.60
CA MET A 143 -25.60 -11.63 6.74
C MET A 143 -26.36 -11.66 5.41
N ASN A 144 -26.73 -12.84 4.91
CA ASN A 144 -27.45 -12.98 3.65
C ASN A 144 -28.86 -12.37 3.69
N VAL A 145 -29.40 -12.05 4.88
CA VAL A 145 -30.67 -11.31 4.99
C VAL A 145 -30.55 -9.89 4.43
N PHE A 146 -29.37 -9.28 4.54
CA PHE A 146 -29.11 -7.95 4.00
C PHE A 146 -28.76 -7.95 2.51
N SER A 147 -28.57 -9.12 1.90
CA SER A 147 -28.26 -9.25 0.47
C SER A 147 -29.40 -8.82 -0.45
N CYS A 148 -30.63 -8.75 0.06
CA CYS A 148 -31.79 -8.34 -0.72
C CYS A 148 -31.87 -6.81 -0.84
N GLU A 149 -32.25 -6.32 -2.02
CA GLU A 149 -32.59 -4.91 -2.19
C GLU A 149 -33.89 -4.55 -1.43
N PRO A 150 -34.02 -3.33 -0.88
CA PRO A 150 -33.10 -2.18 -0.96
C PRO A 150 -31.99 -2.15 0.11
N PHE A 151 -31.89 -3.19 0.94
CA PHE A 151 -31.03 -3.19 2.14
C PHE A 151 -29.55 -3.23 1.79
N PHE A 152 -29.18 -3.98 0.75
CA PHE A 152 -27.78 -4.05 0.31
C PHE A 152 -27.28 -2.69 -0.19
N THR A 153 -28.03 -2.04 -1.09
CA THR A 153 -27.71 -0.68 -1.55
C THR A 153 -27.60 0.30 -0.37
N ARG A 154 -28.46 0.15 0.64
CA ARG A 154 -28.41 0.97 1.85
C ARG A 154 -27.12 0.76 2.64
N ILE A 155 -26.64 -0.48 2.80
CA ILE A 155 -25.35 -0.77 3.46
C ILE A 155 -24.22 -0.06 2.72
N ILE A 156 -24.10 -0.25 1.40
CA ILE A 156 -23.04 0.36 0.59
C ILE A 156 -23.06 1.88 0.70
N THR A 157 -24.25 2.49 0.67
CA THR A 157 -24.42 3.94 0.78
C THR A 157 -23.95 4.46 2.15
N LEU A 158 -24.33 3.78 3.24
CA LEU A 158 -23.92 4.17 4.59
C LEU A 158 -22.44 3.93 4.82
N GLU A 159 -21.88 2.85 4.28
CA GLU A 159 -20.45 2.56 4.36
C GLU A 159 -19.63 3.62 3.63
N LYS A 160 -20.07 4.05 2.43
CA LYS A 160 -19.47 5.18 1.71
C LYS A 160 -19.50 6.45 2.55
N LYS A 161 -20.66 6.81 3.09
CA LYS A 161 -20.85 8.01 3.93
C LYS A 161 -19.90 8.00 5.14
N LYS A 162 -19.86 6.90 5.90
CA LYS A 162 -18.96 6.75 7.06
C LYS A 162 -17.50 6.87 6.65
N SER A 163 -17.12 6.26 5.53
CA SER A 163 -15.73 6.28 5.04
C SER A 163 -15.33 7.70 4.64
N THR A 164 -16.19 8.43 3.94
CA THR A 164 -15.93 9.84 3.60
C THR A 164 -15.79 10.71 4.86
N GLU A 165 -16.69 10.56 5.83
CA GLU A 165 -16.60 11.28 7.11
C GLU A 165 -15.31 10.94 7.89
N PHE A 166 -14.89 9.67 7.86
CA PHE A 166 -13.65 9.23 8.51
C PHE A 166 -12.40 9.77 7.79
N VAL A 167 -12.38 9.79 6.46
CA VAL A 167 -11.28 10.38 5.67
C VAL A 167 -11.10 11.86 6.01
N GLU A 168 -12.19 12.63 6.10
CA GLU A 168 -12.10 14.04 6.51
C GLU A 168 -11.56 14.20 7.94
N LEU A 169 -11.96 13.32 8.85
CA LEU A 169 -11.45 13.31 10.23
C LEU A 169 -9.94 13.06 10.28
N ILE A 170 -9.43 12.04 9.58
CA ILE A 170 -8.01 11.68 9.64
C ILE A 170 -7.13 12.68 8.91
N VAL A 171 -7.61 13.29 7.82
CA VAL A 171 -6.88 14.32 7.07
C VAL A 171 -6.82 15.65 7.83
N SER A 172 -7.88 16.01 8.56
CA SER A 172 -7.95 17.25 9.34
C SER A 172 -7.29 17.14 10.73
N SER A 173 -6.88 15.94 11.14
CA SER A 173 -6.16 15.75 12.40
C SER A 173 -4.86 16.56 12.43
N LYS A 174 -4.53 17.14 13.59
CA LYS A 174 -3.27 17.89 13.77
C LYS A 174 -2.04 17.00 13.63
N SER A 175 -2.19 15.71 13.91
CA SER A 175 -1.12 14.71 13.82
C SER A 175 -1.17 13.88 12.54
N ALA A 176 -2.10 14.18 11.63
CA ALA A 176 -2.33 13.43 10.38
C ALA A 176 -1.04 13.08 9.62
N TRP A 177 -0.12 14.03 9.54
CA TRP A 177 1.11 13.93 8.73
C TRP A 177 2.35 13.63 9.56
N ASN A 178 2.18 13.29 10.84
CA ASN A 178 3.28 12.85 11.69
C ASN A 178 3.61 11.39 11.37
N GLU A 179 4.91 11.08 11.37
CA GLU A 179 5.41 9.72 11.22
C GLU A 179 4.95 8.87 12.42
N MET A 180 4.46 7.66 12.14
CA MET A 180 4.14 6.69 13.16
C MET A 180 5.46 6.09 13.67
N CYS A 181 5.80 6.36 14.93
CA CYS A 181 6.95 5.70 15.55
C CYS A 181 6.64 4.22 15.76
N GLY A 182 7.18 3.35 14.91
CA GLY A 182 7.22 1.91 15.17
C GLY A 182 7.96 1.65 16.48
N HIS A 183 7.35 0.89 17.39
CA HIS A 183 8.11 0.26 18.46
C HIS A 183 9.04 -0.76 17.79
N GLU A 184 10.35 -0.47 17.81
CA GLU A 184 11.45 -1.30 17.29
C GLU A 184 11.73 -1.21 15.78
N GLY A 185 12.27 -0.08 15.30
CA GLY A 185 12.93 -0.01 14.00
C GLY A 185 12.79 1.35 13.32
N ILE A 186 13.70 1.65 12.39
CA ILE A 186 13.49 2.73 11.41
C ILE A 186 12.40 2.22 10.48
N ASP A 187 11.22 2.85 10.48
CA ASP A 187 10.17 2.53 9.52
C ASP A 187 10.70 2.80 8.10
N GLU A 188 10.92 1.74 7.32
CA GLU A 188 11.45 1.83 5.96
C GLU A 188 10.53 2.60 5.03
N LEU A 189 9.23 2.64 5.32
CA LEU A 189 8.20 3.28 4.50
C LEU A 189 7.81 4.67 5.00
N ARG A 190 8.20 5.05 6.22
CA ARG A 190 7.86 6.33 6.87
C ARG A 190 6.37 6.64 6.82
N ILE A 191 5.59 5.72 7.35
CA ILE A 191 4.15 5.75 7.35
C ILE A 191 3.69 6.89 8.26
N CYS A 192 2.78 7.72 7.75
CA CYS A 192 2.13 8.76 8.55
C CYS A 192 0.81 8.30 9.13
N GLU A 193 0.34 8.98 10.18
CA GLU A 193 -0.89 8.61 10.89
C GLU A 193 -2.13 8.56 9.97
N CYS A 194 -2.24 9.49 9.03
CA CYS A 194 -3.32 9.55 8.05
C CYS A 194 -3.30 8.32 7.12
N GLY A 195 -2.11 7.98 6.58
CA GLY A 195 -1.94 6.85 5.68
C GLY A 195 -2.31 5.52 6.32
N ASP A 196 -1.87 5.28 7.55
CA ASP A 196 -2.17 4.03 8.26
C ASP A 196 -3.65 3.91 8.64
N ASN A 197 -4.24 4.97 9.21
CA ASN A 197 -5.66 4.97 9.54
C ASN A 197 -6.54 4.74 8.30
N PHE A 198 -6.14 5.28 7.14
CA PHE A 198 -6.82 5.04 5.87
C PHE A 198 -6.77 3.56 5.47
N VAL A 199 -5.59 2.91 5.58
CA VAL A 199 -5.45 1.47 5.32
C VAL A 199 -6.26 0.63 6.30
N LEU A 200 -6.25 0.95 7.60
CA LEU A 200 -7.06 0.27 8.62
C LEU A 200 -8.56 0.38 8.33
N MET A 201 -9.02 1.55 7.87
CA MET A 201 -10.40 1.74 7.43
C MET A 201 -10.73 0.80 6.25
N LEU A 202 -9.88 0.74 5.22
CA LEU A 202 -10.07 -0.16 4.10
C LEU A 202 -10.11 -1.63 4.53
N GLN A 203 -9.19 -2.06 5.41
CA GLN A 203 -9.21 -3.42 5.98
C GLN A 203 -10.52 -3.71 6.73
N SER A 204 -11.05 -2.73 7.46
CA SER A 204 -12.34 -2.84 8.14
C SER A 204 -13.48 -3.13 7.15
N ILE A 205 -13.50 -2.43 6.01
CA ILE A 205 -14.47 -2.67 4.92
C ILE A 205 -14.32 -4.09 4.36
N THR A 206 -13.09 -4.54 4.07
CA THR A 206 -12.83 -5.92 3.60
C THR A 206 -13.30 -6.96 4.62
N ASN A 207 -13.03 -6.74 5.90
CA ASN A 207 -13.43 -7.65 6.97
C ASN A 207 -14.97 -7.75 7.09
N ARG A 208 -15.69 -6.66 6.88
CA ARG A 208 -17.16 -6.68 6.83
C ARG A 208 -17.69 -7.44 5.62
N CYS A 209 -17.11 -7.20 4.43
CA CYS A 209 -17.60 -7.83 3.20
C CYS A 209 -17.28 -9.33 3.11
N SER A 210 -16.21 -9.78 3.76
CA SER A 210 -15.78 -11.18 3.79
C SER A 210 -16.84 -12.15 4.32
N LEU A 211 -17.77 -11.66 5.15
CA LEU A 211 -18.83 -12.45 5.76
C LEU A 211 -20.04 -12.69 4.84
N PHE A 212 -20.16 -11.97 3.72
CA PHE A 212 -21.17 -12.31 2.71
C PHE A 212 -20.77 -13.57 1.95
N THR A 213 -21.75 -14.38 1.56
CA THR A 213 -21.46 -15.60 0.77
C THR A 213 -21.28 -15.28 -0.72
N ASP A 214 -22.11 -14.38 -1.26
CA ASP A 214 -22.14 -14.06 -2.69
C ASP A 214 -20.95 -13.18 -3.11
N ASN A 215 -20.23 -13.63 -4.14
CA ASN A 215 -19.09 -12.91 -4.72
C ASN A 215 -19.51 -11.60 -5.41
N SER A 216 -20.74 -11.47 -5.89
CA SER A 216 -21.25 -10.23 -6.48
C SER A 216 -21.35 -9.09 -5.46
N LEU A 217 -21.76 -9.43 -4.24
CA LEU A 217 -21.86 -8.50 -3.12
C LEU A 217 -20.47 -8.12 -2.61
N LYS A 218 -19.56 -9.10 -2.47
CA LYS A 218 -18.15 -8.84 -2.13
C LYS A 218 -17.51 -7.90 -3.14
N TYR A 219 -17.72 -8.14 -4.44
CA TYR A 219 -17.21 -7.28 -5.49
C TYR A 219 -17.76 -5.85 -5.41
N SER A 220 -19.02 -5.67 -5.02
CA SER A 220 -19.59 -4.34 -4.81
C SER A 220 -18.89 -3.56 -3.69
N PHE A 221 -18.44 -4.24 -2.62
CA PHE A 221 -17.59 -3.63 -1.60
C PHE A 221 -16.18 -3.33 -2.12
N VAL A 222 -15.57 -4.23 -2.90
CA VAL A 222 -14.26 -3.96 -3.52
C VAL A 222 -14.35 -2.74 -4.42
N ARG A 223 -15.42 -2.60 -5.21
CA ARG A 223 -15.66 -1.41 -6.02
C ARG A 223 -15.80 -0.14 -5.17
N LEU A 224 -16.50 -0.21 -4.04
CA LEU A 224 -16.55 0.91 -3.09
C LEU A 224 -15.14 1.28 -2.58
N GLN A 225 -14.29 0.29 -2.26
CA GLN A 225 -12.90 0.56 -1.85
C GLN A 225 -12.09 1.22 -2.96
N LEU A 226 -12.26 0.80 -4.22
CA LEU A 226 -11.61 1.42 -5.38
C LEU A 226 -12.06 2.88 -5.57
N ASP A 227 -13.37 3.16 -5.42
CA ASP A 227 -13.90 4.53 -5.45
C ASP A 227 -13.27 5.39 -4.34
N ILE A 228 -13.21 4.88 -3.10
CA ILE A 228 -12.61 5.57 -1.95
C ILE A 228 -11.10 5.81 -2.15
N LEU A 229 -10.39 4.84 -2.74
CA LEU A 229 -8.97 4.96 -3.08
C LEU A 229 -8.72 6.07 -4.10
N ASP A 230 -9.54 6.17 -5.14
CA ASP A 230 -9.40 7.22 -6.14
C ASP A 230 -9.76 8.61 -5.58
N ASP A 231 -10.83 8.71 -4.80
CA ASP A 231 -11.20 9.94 -4.09
C ASP A 231 -10.05 10.41 -3.17
N PHE A 232 -9.43 9.49 -2.43
CA PHE A 232 -8.30 9.79 -1.57
C PHE A 232 -7.06 10.20 -2.36
N ARG A 233 -6.75 9.53 -3.48
CA ARG A 233 -5.66 9.90 -4.39
C ARG A 233 -5.79 11.35 -4.85
N LEU A 234 -6.97 11.74 -5.31
CA LEU A 234 -7.27 13.12 -5.74
C LEU A 234 -7.14 14.10 -4.57
N ARG A 235 -7.59 13.71 -3.37
CA ARG A 235 -7.45 14.53 -2.16
C ARG A 235 -5.98 14.78 -1.79
N LEU A 236 -5.13 13.76 -1.84
CA LEU A 236 -3.70 13.90 -1.58
C LEU A 236 -3.02 14.84 -2.58
N ILE A 237 -3.36 14.74 -3.86
CA ILE A 237 -2.88 15.64 -4.92
C ILE A 237 -3.28 17.10 -4.62
N GLN A 238 -4.55 17.33 -4.25
CA GLN A 238 -5.04 18.67 -3.89
C GLN A 238 -4.28 19.26 -2.69
N LEU A 239 -4.01 18.45 -1.66
CA LEU A 239 -3.27 18.88 -0.49
C LEU A 239 -1.84 19.29 -0.84
N ILE A 240 -1.18 18.54 -1.72
CA ILE A 240 0.14 18.93 -2.24
C ILE A 240 0.03 20.27 -2.97
N HIS A 241 -0.86 20.41 -3.96
CA HIS A 241 -0.94 21.65 -4.75
C HIS A 241 -1.35 22.90 -3.96
N THR A 242 -2.03 22.73 -2.84
CA THR A 242 -2.40 23.85 -1.96
C THR A 242 -1.23 24.25 -1.03
N SER A 243 -0.28 23.35 -0.79
CA SER A 243 0.89 23.61 0.03
C SER A 243 1.96 24.45 -0.71
N ASP A 244 2.87 25.07 0.06
CA ASP A 244 3.99 25.81 -0.50
C ASP A 244 4.88 24.88 -1.37
N GLN A 245 5.05 25.27 -2.63
CA GLN A 245 5.83 24.54 -3.62
C GLN A 245 7.30 24.97 -3.64
N SER A 246 7.70 25.92 -2.78
CA SER A 246 9.09 26.34 -2.67
C SER A 246 9.99 25.20 -2.17
N TRP A 247 11.24 25.19 -2.66
CA TRP A 247 12.27 24.30 -2.15
C TRP A 247 12.96 24.95 -0.93
N PRO A 248 13.24 24.20 0.15
CA PRO A 248 12.91 22.80 0.38
C PRO A 248 11.43 22.57 0.78
N HIS A 249 10.88 21.44 0.37
CA HIS A 249 9.48 21.10 0.67
C HIS A 249 9.22 20.86 2.16
N SER A 250 7.95 21.06 2.55
CA SER A 250 7.48 20.84 3.93
C SER A 250 7.49 19.36 4.33
N GLN A 251 7.47 19.09 5.64
CA GLN A 251 7.31 17.72 6.16
C GLN A 251 6.01 17.05 5.66
N GLN A 252 4.92 17.81 5.56
CA GLN A 252 3.64 17.32 5.05
C GLN A 252 3.76 16.85 3.59
N TYR A 253 4.51 17.56 2.75
CA TYR A 253 4.74 17.17 1.35
C TYR A 253 5.39 15.77 1.27
N PHE A 254 6.46 15.54 2.04
CA PHE A 254 7.12 14.24 2.07
C PHE A 254 6.25 13.13 2.70
N ALA A 255 5.49 13.44 3.75
CA ALA A 255 4.55 12.48 4.36
C ALA A 255 3.46 12.03 3.37
N ILE A 256 2.96 12.94 2.52
CA ILE A 256 2.00 12.59 1.47
C ILE A 256 2.67 11.67 0.43
N ILE A 257 3.88 12.00 -0.04
CA ILE A 257 4.61 11.16 -1.00
C ILE A 257 4.88 9.76 -0.43
N ASN A 258 5.29 9.66 0.84
CA ASN A 258 5.45 8.37 1.52
C ASN A 258 4.12 7.62 1.60
N THR A 259 3.00 8.31 1.78
CA THR A 259 1.67 7.72 1.76
C THR A 259 1.31 7.13 0.39
N PHE A 260 1.66 7.79 -0.72
CA PHE A 260 1.52 7.21 -2.07
C PHE A 260 2.31 5.91 -2.20
N ASN A 261 3.59 5.92 -1.79
CA ASN A 261 4.43 4.72 -1.84
C ASN A 261 3.91 3.60 -0.93
N TYR A 262 3.49 3.93 0.29
CA TYR A 262 2.88 2.99 1.24
C TYR A 262 1.63 2.32 0.65
N LEU A 263 0.71 3.09 0.06
CA LEU A 263 -0.50 2.54 -0.57
C LEU A 263 -0.16 1.63 -1.75
N ILE A 264 0.83 1.99 -2.57
CA ILE A 264 1.30 1.12 -3.67
C ILE A 264 1.81 -0.22 -3.11
N VAL A 265 2.60 -0.21 -2.04
CA VAL A 265 3.10 -1.43 -1.40
C VAL A 265 1.95 -2.29 -0.87
N VAL A 266 1.06 -1.70 -0.06
CA VAL A 266 -0.10 -2.39 0.54
C VAL A 266 -1.02 -2.99 -0.53
N LEU A 267 -1.33 -2.25 -1.59
CA LEU A 267 -2.20 -2.75 -2.65
C LEU A 267 -1.55 -3.86 -3.48
N ASN A 268 -0.23 -3.83 -3.67
CA ASN A 268 0.51 -4.93 -4.29
C ASN A 268 0.54 -6.19 -3.42
N GLU A 269 0.50 -6.04 -2.09
CA GLU A 269 0.32 -7.18 -1.18
C GLU A 269 -1.14 -7.67 -1.16
N TRP A 270 -2.12 -6.77 -1.23
CA TRP A 270 -3.52 -7.17 -1.17
C TRP A 270 -3.97 -7.87 -2.44
N LYS A 271 -3.50 -7.45 -3.62
CA LYS A 271 -3.93 -8.05 -4.89
C LYS A 271 -3.59 -9.54 -5.02
N ILE A 272 -2.62 -10.03 -4.23
CA ILE A 272 -2.24 -11.45 -4.18
C ILE A 272 -2.96 -12.25 -3.08
N LEU A 273 -3.75 -11.61 -2.21
CA LEU A 273 -4.49 -12.32 -1.16
C LEU A 273 -5.62 -13.17 -1.78
N PRO A 274 -5.91 -14.38 -1.25
CA PRO A 274 -6.90 -15.28 -1.83
C PRO A 274 -8.28 -14.66 -2.06
N PHE A 275 -8.71 -13.78 -1.13
CA PHE A 275 -9.97 -13.05 -1.25
C PHE A 275 -10.02 -12.20 -2.53
N PHE A 276 -8.99 -11.39 -2.81
CA PHE A 276 -8.98 -10.49 -3.96
C PHE A 276 -8.64 -11.21 -5.27
N VAL A 277 -7.85 -12.28 -5.22
CA VAL A 277 -7.57 -13.14 -6.38
C VAL A 277 -8.87 -13.77 -6.87
N GLN A 278 -9.67 -14.37 -5.97
CA GLN A 278 -10.95 -14.99 -6.33
C GLN A 278 -11.93 -13.99 -6.96
N ILE A 279 -11.97 -12.76 -6.42
CA ILE A 279 -12.79 -11.68 -6.98
C ILE A 279 -12.26 -11.25 -8.36
N SER A 280 -10.94 -11.12 -8.52
CA SER A 280 -10.31 -10.73 -9.79
C SER A 280 -10.58 -11.75 -10.89
N GLU A 281 -10.44 -13.05 -10.61
CA GLU A 281 -10.73 -14.12 -11.59
C GLU A 281 -12.16 -14.06 -12.14
N THR A 282 -13.11 -13.57 -11.34
CA THR A 282 -14.52 -13.48 -11.73
C THR A 282 -14.85 -12.18 -12.47
N TYR A 283 -14.26 -11.05 -12.05
CA TYR A 283 -14.68 -9.70 -12.48
C TYR A 283 -13.63 -8.92 -13.29
N SER A 284 -12.38 -9.37 -13.30
CA SER A 284 -11.24 -8.73 -14.00
C SER A 284 -10.37 -9.80 -14.69
N PRO A 285 -10.69 -10.20 -15.94
CA PRO A 285 -10.05 -11.36 -16.58
C PRO A 285 -8.59 -11.16 -17.00
N ASN A 286 -8.13 -9.91 -17.16
CA ASN A 286 -6.82 -9.58 -17.74
C ASN A 286 -5.81 -9.08 -16.71
N GLU A 287 -6.26 -8.63 -15.54
CA GLU A 287 -5.44 -8.00 -14.50
C GLU A 287 -6.14 -8.10 -13.14
N THR A 288 -5.45 -7.79 -12.05
CA THR A 288 -6.09 -7.77 -10.73
C THR A 288 -6.98 -6.54 -10.57
N VAL A 289 -7.98 -6.62 -9.68
CA VAL A 289 -8.89 -5.48 -9.40
C VAL A 289 -8.17 -4.20 -8.95
N PHE A 290 -6.93 -4.30 -8.44
CA PHE A 290 -6.16 -3.16 -7.97
C PHE A 290 -5.13 -2.63 -8.97
N ASP A 291 -4.76 -3.36 -10.03
CA ASP A 291 -3.71 -2.92 -10.96
C ASP A 291 -3.98 -1.54 -11.60
N PRO A 292 -5.22 -1.21 -12.04
CA PRO A 292 -5.52 0.12 -12.59
C PRO A 292 -5.26 1.25 -11.60
N ILE A 293 -5.73 1.10 -10.36
CA ILE A 293 -5.55 2.14 -9.34
C ILE A 293 -4.09 2.23 -8.88
N ILE A 294 -3.39 1.11 -8.74
CA ILE A 294 -1.94 1.09 -8.48
C ILE A 294 -1.19 1.88 -9.55
N GLY A 295 -1.53 1.70 -10.84
CA GLY A 295 -0.95 2.45 -11.94
C GLY A 295 -1.16 3.96 -11.82
N LEU A 296 -2.35 4.40 -11.39
CA LEU A 296 -2.64 5.82 -11.13
C LEU A 296 -1.82 6.38 -9.96
N PHE A 297 -1.68 5.63 -8.85
CA PHE A 297 -0.83 6.03 -7.73
C PHE A 297 0.66 6.11 -8.14
N GLN A 298 1.15 5.14 -8.92
CA GLN A 298 2.53 5.12 -9.43
C GLN A 298 2.82 6.29 -10.37
N HIS A 299 1.88 6.61 -11.25
CA HIS A 299 2.03 7.75 -12.16
C HIS A 299 2.22 9.06 -11.39
N VAL A 300 1.34 9.33 -10.43
CA VAL A 300 1.40 10.53 -9.58
C VAL A 300 2.68 10.57 -8.74
N LEU A 301 3.10 9.42 -8.19
CA LEU A 301 4.35 9.32 -7.43
C LEU A 301 5.56 9.69 -8.30
N ASN A 302 5.61 9.20 -9.55
CA ASN A 302 6.67 9.52 -10.49
C ASN A 302 6.71 11.01 -10.85
N GLU A 303 5.54 11.68 -10.97
CA GLU A 303 5.46 13.12 -11.18
C GLU A 303 6.05 13.90 -9.99
N PHE A 304 5.75 13.49 -8.75
CA PHE A 304 6.33 14.12 -7.56
C PHE A 304 7.83 13.89 -7.44
N ILE A 305 8.32 12.69 -7.76
CA ILE A 305 9.76 12.41 -7.83
C ILE A 305 10.43 13.33 -8.86
N LEU A 306 9.81 13.52 -10.04
CA LEU A 306 10.31 14.43 -11.06
C LEU A 306 10.32 15.89 -10.58
N GLN A 307 9.30 16.31 -9.82
CA GLN A 307 9.23 17.64 -9.25
C GLN A 307 10.36 17.90 -8.25
N ILE A 308 10.59 16.98 -7.30
CA ILE A 308 11.70 17.04 -6.32
C ILE A 308 13.03 17.23 -7.06
N LYS A 309 13.27 16.42 -8.10
CA LYS A 309 14.50 16.53 -8.90
C LYS A 309 14.60 17.87 -9.60
N THR A 310 13.53 18.33 -10.24
CA THR A 310 13.55 19.58 -11.01
C THR A 310 13.91 20.77 -10.13
N LEU A 311 13.34 20.84 -8.92
CA LEU A 311 13.62 21.89 -7.96
C LEU A 311 15.04 21.79 -7.40
N PHE A 312 15.48 20.61 -6.98
CA PHE A 312 16.86 20.38 -6.57
C PHE A 312 17.87 20.79 -7.65
N LEU A 313 17.61 20.40 -8.91
CA LEU A 313 18.49 20.69 -10.04
C LEU A 313 18.54 22.17 -10.38
N SER A 314 17.46 22.91 -10.12
CA SER A 314 17.43 24.37 -10.34
C SER A 314 18.43 25.08 -9.42
N GLU A 315 18.43 24.77 -8.12
CA GLU A 315 19.38 25.35 -7.16
C GLU A 315 20.80 24.77 -7.33
N PHE A 316 20.91 23.49 -7.67
CA PHE A 316 22.17 22.85 -7.99
C PHE A 316 22.89 23.57 -9.14
N ARG A 317 22.15 23.98 -10.18
CA ARG A 317 22.71 24.67 -11.35
C ARG A 317 23.37 25.99 -10.97
N ASP A 318 22.77 26.75 -10.05
CA ASP A 318 23.36 28.02 -9.58
C ASP A 318 24.69 27.80 -8.87
N LYS A 319 24.77 26.78 -8.00
CA LYS A 319 26.02 26.39 -7.32
C LYS A 319 27.05 25.82 -8.30
N LEU A 320 26.59 25.06 -9.28
CA LEU A 320 27.44 24.49 -10.32
C LEU A 320 28.06 25.59 -11.19
N GLN A 321 27.29 26.62 -11.55
CA GLN A 321 27.80 27.77 -12.33
C GLN A 321 28.87 28.54 -11.57
N ALA A 322 28.69 28.72 -10.24
CA ALA A 322 29.73 29.30 -9.40
C ALA A 322 31.01 28.43 -9.41
N TYR A 323 30.87 27.10 -9.29
CA TYR A 323 31.98 26.16 -9.38
C TYR A 323 32.67 26.17 -10.74
N GLN A 324 31.90 26.22 -11.82
CA GLN A 324 32.39 26.35 -13.19
C GLN A 324 33.23 27.63 -13.37
N SER A 325 32.85 28.75 -12.73
CA SER A 325 33.54 30.04 -12.84
C SER A 325 34.92 30.09 -12.17
N THR A 326 35.33 29.01 -11.51
CA THR A 326 36.67 28.88 -10.93
C THR A 326 37.73 29.01 -12.03
N LYS A 327 38.78 29.80 -11.78
CA LYS A 327 39.86 30.03 -12.76
C LYS A 327 40.84 28.86 -12.80
N TRP A 328 40.38 27.70 -13.30
CA TRP A 328 41.11 26.43 -13.32
C TRP A 328 42.51 26.51 -13.95
N PHE A 329 42.68 27.31 -15.00
CA PHE A 329 43.96 27.53 -15.67
C PHE A 329 44.95 28.44 -14.91
N CYS A 330 44.50 29.16 -13.88
CA CYS A 330 45.30 30.12 -13.10
C CYS A 330 45.77 29.59 -11.74
N LEU A 331 45.44 28.34 -11.38
CA LEU A 331 45.83 27.78 -10.08
C LEU A 331 47.35 27.62 -10.00
N LYS A 332 47.94 28.04 -8.87
CA LYS A 332 49.40 28.13 -8.67
C LYS A 332 49.95 27.07 -7.69
N SER A 333 49.09 26.52 -6.85
CA SER A 333 49.39 25.48 -5.87
C SER A 333 48.17 24.58 -5.73
N ILE A 334 48.40 23.37 -5.24
CA ILE A 334 47.34 22.49 -4.73
C ILE A 334 47.30 22.72 -3.24
N ASP A 335 46.16 23.19 -2.76
CA ASP A 335 45.88 23.17 -1.34
C ASP A 335 45.21 21.80 -1.09
N ASN A 336 45.66 21.04 -0.10
CA ASN A 336 45.07 19.73 0.25
C ASN A 336 43.69 19.90 0.93
N CYS A 337 42.86 20.80 0.41
CA CYS A 337 41.53 21.13 0.87
C CYS A 337 40.61 21.32 -0.33
N LEU A 338 39.30 21.30 -0.06
CA LEU A 338 38.31 21.54 -1.10
C LEU A 338 38.40 22.99 -1.60
N SER A 339 38.27 23.20 -2.90
CA SER A 339 38.16 24.55 -3.43
C SER A 339 36.94 25.27 -2.82
N PRO A 340 36.97 26.61 -2.64
CA PRO A 340 35.86 27.32 -1.99
C PRO A 340 34.50 27.09 -2.64
N ASN A 341 34.46 27.07 -3.98
CA ASN A 341 33.23 26.81 -4.72
C ASN A 341 32.82 25.34 -4.68
N ALA A 342 33.78 24.39 -4.67
CA ALA A 342 33.45 22.97 -4.43
C ALA A 342 32.85 22.77 -3.04
N SER A 343 33.42 23.41 -2.00
CA SER A 343 32.89 23.30 -0.64
C SER A 343 31.44 23.75 -0.55
N GLN A 344 31.06 24.83 -1.25
CA GLN A 344 29.67 25.30 -1.29
C GLN A 344 28.75 24.33 -2.05
N LEU A 345 29.19 23.84 -3.21
CA LEU A 345 28.45 22.88 -4.02
C LEU A 345 28.22 21.56 -3.25
N LEU A 346 29.28 21.01 -2.65
CA LEU A 346 29.24 19.76 -1.90
C LEU A 346 28.44 19.89 -0.60
N HIS A 347 28.53 21.03 0.09
CA HIS A 347 27.69 21.31 1.26
C HIS A 347 26.20 21.35 0.88
N PHE A 348 25.87 21.97 -0.25
CA PHE A 348 24.51 21.97 -0.79
C PHE A 348 24.03 20.53 -1.09
N ILE A 349 24.81 19.74 -1.83
CA ILE A 349 24.46 18.34 -2.13
C ILE A 349 24.26 17.54 -0.84
N SER A 350 25.24 17.58 0.08
CA SER A 350 25.21 16.82 1.31
C SER A 350 24.02 17.17 2.20
N THR A 351 23.74 18.46 2.39
CA THR A 351 22.63 18.91 3.26
C THR A 351 21.28 18.48 2.71
N ASN A 352 21.08 18.58 1.39
CA ASN A 352 19.84 18.16 0.75
C ASN A 352 19.67 16.63 0.76
N LEU A 353 20.74 15.86 0.52
CA LEU A 353 20.68 14.40 0.61
C LEU A 353 20.35 13.93 2.03
N VAL A 354 20.92 14.56 3.06
CA VAL A 354 20.57 14.27 4.47
C VAL A 354 19.11 14.61 4.75
N SER A 355 18.61 15.74 4.23
CA SER A 355 17.20 16.12 4.40
C SER A 355 16.26 15.10 3.73
N LEU A 356 16.53 14.73 2.48
CA LEU A 356 15.75 13.74 1.75
C LEU A 356 15.78 12.37 2.42
N GLN A 357 16.96 11.92 2.87
CA GLN A 357 17.11 10.67 3.61
C GLN A 357 16.34 10.68 4.94
N LYS A 358 16.08 11.84 5.53
CA LYS A 358 15.30 12.00 6.77
C LYS A 358 13.80 12.16 6.56
N SER A 359 13.35 12.49 5.35
CA SER A 359 11.93 12.69 5.07
C SER A 359 11.26 11.62 4.19
N LEU A 360 11.99 10.93 3.32
CA LEU A 360 11.43 9.95 2.37
C LEU A 360 11.58 8.48 2.82
N SER A 361 10.72 7.58 2.37
CA SER A 361 10.96 6.13 2.53
C SER A 361 12.29 5.72 1.90
N ASN A 362 12.87 4.59 2.34
CA ASN A 362 14.14 4.09 1.83
C ASN A 362 14.08 3.85 0.32
N THR A 363 13.00 3.23 -0.17
CA THR A 363 12.81 2.94 -1.59
C THR A 363 12.77 4.20 -2.46
N LEU A 364 12.11 5.25 -1.97
CA LEU A 364 12.03 6.54 -2.67
C LEU A 364 13.36 7.29 -2.63
N PHE A 365 14.01 7.30 -1.45
CA PHE A 365 15.30 7.93 -1.29
C PHE A 365 16.34 7.29 -2.21
N ASP A 366 16.43 5.96 -2.25
CA ASP A 366 17.39 5.23 -3.10
C ASP A 366 17.17 5.54 -4.59
N THR A 367 15.91 5.57 -5.02
CA THR A 367 15.55 5.93 -6.41
C THR A 367 16.04 7.34 -6.75
N ILE A 368 15.69 8.33 -5.91
CA ILE A 368 16.09 9.72 -6.11
C ILE A 368 17.61 9.89 -6.04
N LEU A 369 18.28 9.22 -5.09
CA LEU A 369 19.71 9.27 -4.88
C LEU A 369 20.47 8.83 -6.14
N HIS A 370 20.08 7.71 -6.74
CA HIS A 370 20.74 7.19 -7.95
C HIS A 370 20.55 8.12 -9.15
N GLU A 371 19.35 8.67 -9.32
CA GLU A 371 19.06 9.60 -10.43
C GLU A 371 19.75 10.96 -10.22
N MET A 372 19.84 11.44 -8.99
CA MET A 372 20.64 12.63 -8.65
C MET A 372 22.13 12.38 -8.89
N ALA A 373 22.66 11.22 -8.52
CA ALA A 373 24.07 10.87 -8.76
C ALA A 373 24.39 10.90 -10.26
N ASP A 374 23.55 10.27 -11.09
CA ASP A 374 23.70 10.26 -12.55
C ASP A 374 23.63 11.67 -13.15
N GLN A 375 22.70 12.51 -12.67
CA GLN A 375 22.59 13.89 -13.15
C GLN A 375 23.78 14.76 -12.71
N ILE A 376 24.26 14.62 -11.48
CA ILE A 376 25.45 15.33 -10.99
C ILE A 376 26.70 14.90 -11.77
N ASN A 377 26.83 13.59 -12.05
CA ASN A 377 27.90 13.03 -12.87
C ASN A 377 27.94 13.67 -14.27
N ARG A 378 26.79 13.71 -14.97
CA ARG A 378 26.67 14.36 -16.28
C ARG A 378 26.98 15.86 -16.22
N SER A 379 26.36 16.58 -15.29
CA SER A 379 26.53 18.04 -15.19
C SER A 379 27.96 18.45 -14.86
N LEU A 380 28.68 17.73 -13.99
CA LEU A 380 30.09 18.03 -13.72
C LEU A 380 30.98 17.78 -14.95
N LEU A 381 30.70 16.74 -15.73
CA LEU A 381 31.44 16.46 -16.95
C LEU A 381 31.15 17.53 -18.02
N GLU A 382 29.87 17.72 -18.37
CA GLU A 382 29.43 18.54 -19.50
C GLU A 382 29.51 20.03 -19.22
N ASP A 383 29.17 20.47 -18.01
CA ASP A 383 29.10 21.90 -17.68
C ASP A 383 30.37 22.43 -17.03
N VAL A 384 31.23 21.58 -16.45
CA VAL A 384 32.46 22.01 -15.79
C VAL A 384 33.69 21.57 -16.57
N ILE A 385 33.92 20.27 -16.77
CA ILE A 385 35.15 19.77 -17.40
C ILE A 385 35.22 20.22 -18.86
N LEU A 386 34.21 19.91 -19.68
CA LEU A 386 34.24 20.20 -21.12
C LEU A 386 34.16 21.70 -21.45
N LYS A 387 33.73 22.55 -20.51
CA LYS A 387 33.60 24.01 -20.72
C LYS A 387 34.77 24.82 -20.16
N ASN A 388 35.75 24.18 -19.53
CA ASN A 388 36.90 24.86 -18.93
C ASN A 388 38.22 24.36 -19.51
N SER A 389 39.25 25.18 -19.35
CA SER A 389 40.64 24.78 -19.60
C SER A 389 41.39 24.67 -18.28
N PHE A 390 42.18 23.61 -18.15
CA PHE A 390 42.88 23.27 -16.91
C PHE A 390 44.39 23.39 -17.11
N ASN A 391 45.08 23.81 -16.05
CA ASN A 391 46.52 23.58 -15.92
C ASN A 391 46.74 22.35 -15.01
N GLU A 392 47.99 21.92 -14.82
CA GLU A 392 48.30 20.73 -14.00
C GLU A 392 47.74 20.82 -12.57
N PHE A 393 47.83 22.00 -11.94
CA PHE A 393 47.32 22.20 -10.58
C PHE A 393 45.79 22.20 -10.53
N GLY A 394 45.12 22.76 -11.53
CA GLY A 394 43.67 22.76 -11.64
C GLY A 394 43.09 21.38 -11.93
N ALA A 395 43.75 20.58 -12.75
CA ALA A 395 43.38 19.19 -13.00
C ALA A 395 43.48 18.34 -11.70
N LYS A 396 44.56 18.53 -10.94
CA LYS A 396 44.77 17.85 -9.64
C LYS A 396 43.79 18.34 -8.57
N GLN A 397 43.46 19.63 -8.54
CA GLN A 397 42.46 20.17 -7.61
C GLN A 397 41.05 19.66 -7.93
N MET A 398 40.67 19.59 -9.21
CA MET A 398 39.38 19.02 -9.63
C MET A 398 39.29 17.54 -9.24
N ASP A 399 40.37 16.77 -9.44
CA ASP A 399 40.42 15.38 -8.98
C ASP A 399 40.25 15.28 -7.46
N TYR A 400 40.91 16.14 -6.69
CA TYR A 400 40.73 16.19 -5.24
C TYR A 400 39.28 16.52 -4.82
N ASP A 401 38.70 17.56 -5.41
CA ASP A 401 37.33 18.01 -5.12
C ASP A 401 36.28 16.90 -5.38
N ILE A 402 36.48 16.09 -6.43
CA ILE A 402 35.58 14.97 -6.75
C ILE A 402 35.92 13.72 -5.96
N SER A 403 37.16 13.23 -6.04
CA SER A 403 37.59 11.95 -5.49
C SER A 403 37.55 11.94 -3.96
N VAL A 404 37.94 13.04 -3.31
CA VAL A 404 37.93 13.19 -1.85
C VAL A 404 36.64 13.85 -1.36
N GLY A 405 36.13 14.84 -2.08
CA GLY A 405 34.91 15.56 -1.70
C GLY A 405 33.64 14.81 -2.07
N LEU A 406 33.27 14.85 -3.36
CA LEU A 406 31.99 14.33 -3.86
C LEU A 406 31.77 12.85 -3.52
N LEU A 407 32.76 11.99 -3.79
CA LEU A 407 32.64 10.56 -3.55
C LEU A 407 32.49 10.22 -2.06
N SER A 408 33.04 11.04 -1.16
CA SER A 408 32.86 10.86 0.29
C SER A 408 31.44 11.17 0.73
N VAL A 409 30.78 12.15 0.12
CA VAL A 409 29.36 12.45 0.37
C VAL A 409 28.49 11.24 -0.01
N PHE A 410 28.69 10.70 -1.21
CA PHE A 410 27.90 9.55 -1.69
C PHE A 410 28.25 8.22 -1.02
N ARG A 411 29.45 8.08 -0.44
CA ARG A 411 29.86 6.87 0.29
C ARG A 411 29.01 6.61 1.54
N LEU A 412 28.35 7.63 2.08
CA LEU A 412 27.42 7.49 3.20
C LEU A 412 26.16 6.68 2.82
N TYR A 413 25.84 6.62 1.52
CA TYR A 413 24.59 6.03 1.02
C TYR A 413 24.85 4.86 0.05
N ILE A 414 25.94 4.90 -0.71
CA ILE A 414 26.26 3.93 -1.75
C ILE A 414 27.59 3.26 -1.43
N THR A 415 27.62 1.91 -1.45
CA THR A 415 28.84 1.14 -1.14
C THR A 415 29.99 1.41 -2.13
N ARG A 416 29.67 1.61 -3.43
CA ARG A 416 30.64 1.84 -4.51
C ARG A 416 30.25 3.07 -5.35
N PRO A 417 30.41 4.30 -4.83
CA PRO A 417 30.01 5.52 -5.53
C PRO A 417 30.77 5.71 -6.85
N GLN A 418 32.00 5.18 -6.93
CA GLN A 418 32.86 5.15 -8.12
C GLN A 418 32.12 4.74 -9.41
N LEU A 419 31.18 3.78 -9.29
CA LEU A 419 30.46 3.19 -10.42
C LEU A 419 29.38 4.14 -10.97
N HIS A 420 28.76 4.96 -10.11
CA HIS A 420 27.79 5.97 -10.54
C HIS A 420 28.46 7.20 -11.16
N PHE A 421 29.72 7.46 -10.79
CA PHE A 421 30.53 8.56 -11.32
C PHE A 421 31.60 8.06 -12.31
N ALA A 422 31.35 6.96 -13.02
CA ALA A 422 32.35 6.29 -13.85
C ALA A 422 32.90 7.19 -14.96
N THR A 423 32.03 7.90 -15.69
CA THR A 423 32.46 8.83 -16.75
C THR A 423 33.22 10.03 -16.18
N LEU A 424 32.80 10.58 -15.04
CA LEU A 424 33.53 11.66 -14.38
C LEU A 424 34.92 11.19 -13.92
N ASN A 425 35.02 10.02 -13.29
CA ASN A 425 36.29 9.45 -12.85
C ASN A 425 37.25 9.17 -14.02
N GLU A 426 36.73 8.63 -15.13
CA GLU A 426 37.52 8.41 -16.35
C GLU A 426 37.98 9.74 -16.99
N ALA A 427 37.15 10.77 -16.96
CA ALA A 427 37.52 12.10 -17.48
C ALA A 427 38.63 12.73 -16.63
N LEU A 428 38.58 12.57 -15.31
CA LEU A 428 39.64 13.03 -14.41
C LEU A 428 40.96 12.28 -14.63
N LYS A 429 40.92 10.99 -14.96
CA LYS A 429 42.12 10.24 -15.38
C LYS A 429 42.73 10.82 -16.65
N LEU A 430 41.90 11.11 -17.66
CA LEU A 430 42.34 11.72 -18.93
C LEU A 430 42.94 13.12 -18.69
N LEU A 431 42.31 13.92 -17.83
CA LEU A 431 42.74 15.29 -17.53
C LEU A 431 44.09 15.33 -16.78
N ASN A 432 44.41 14.28 -16.01
CA ASN A 432 45.63 14.19 -15.21
C ASN A 432 46.72 13.32 -15.86
N LEU A 433 46.63 13.03 -17.16
CA LEU A 433 47.68 12.27 -17.87
C LEU A 433 49.01 13.02 -17.93
N GLU A 434 50.09 12.25 -17.83
CA GLU A 434 51.42 12.77 -18.12
C GLU A 434 51.52 13.23 -19.57
N ARG A 435 52.27 14.32 -19.81
CA ARG A 435 52.34 14.99 -21.11
C ARG A 435 52.71 14.06 -22.27
N GLY A 436 53.62 13.10 -22.04
CA GLY A 436 54.01 12.11 -23.05
C GLY A 436 52.85 11.20 -23.45
N THR A 437 52.17 10.62 -22.46
CA THR A 437 51.00 9.74 -22.64
C THR A 437 49.83 10.48 -23.29
N HIS A 438 49.60 11.74 -22.90
CA HIS A 438 48.54 12.58 -23.48
C HIS A 438 48.76 12.81 -24.99
N LEU A 439 49.98 13.15 -25.41
CA LEU A 439 50.28 13.39 -26.83
C LEU A 439 50.09 12.12 -27.67
N LEU A 440 50.59 10.97 -27.18
CA LEU A 440 50.42 9.68 -27.85
C LEU A 440 48.94 9.30 -27.99
N LEU A 441 48.16 9.45 -26.91
CA LEU A 441 46.73 9.15 -26.94
C LEU A 441 45.99 10.09 -27.90
N LYS A 442 46.36 11.38 -27.93
CA LYS A 442 45.75 12.37 -28.81
C LYS A 442 45.99 12.06 -30.29
N ASP A 443 47.22 11.68 -30.66
CA ASP A 443 47.54 11.31 -32.04
C ASP A 443 46.71 10.10 -32.49
N ILE A 444 46.58 9.07 -31.62
CA ILE A 444 45.72 7.89 -31.88
C ILE A 444 44.24 8.30 -32.05
N LEU A 445 43.74 9.18 -31.19
CA LEU A 445 42.34 9.63 -31.22
C LEU A 445 42.00 10.48 -32.46
N VAL A 446 42.97 11.23 -33.00
CA VAL A 446 42.78 12.09 -34.19
C VAL A 446 42.89 11.28 -35.49
N ASP A 447 43.82 10.32 -35.54
CA ASP A 447 44.11 9.57 -36.77
C ASP A 447 43.13 8.41 -37.04
N ASP A 448 42.48 7.87 -36.00
CA ASP A 448 41.61 6.70 -36.11
C ASP A 448 40.16 7.03 -36.53
N ARG A 449 39.91 7.06 -37.83
CA ARG A 449 38.57 7.30 -38.42
C ARG A 449 37.50 6.29 -38.01
N ASN A 450 37.88 5.07 -37.63
CA ASN A 450 36.94 3.98 -37.31
C ASN A 450 36.76 3.78 -35.79
N ASN A 451 37.48 4.54 -34.95
CA ASN A 451 37.45 4.43 -33.50
C ASN A 451 37.78 3.02 -32.96
N THR A 452 38.51 2.18 -33.72
CA THR A 452 38.90 0.84 -33.29
C THR A 452 40.15 0.86 -32.42
N ASP A 453 41.20 1.53 -32.87
CA ASP A 453 42.49 1.64 -32.18
C ASP A 453 42.38 2.61 -31.00
N ALA A 454 41.59 3.68 -31.17
CA ALA A 454 41.20 4.59 -30.11
C ALA A 454 40.52 3.87 -28.92
N LYS A 455 39.60 2.93 -29.19
CA LYS A 455 38.93 2.16 -28.14
C LYS A 455 39.88 1.19 -27.43
N VAL A 456 40.87 0.65 -28.14
CA VAL A 456 41.89 -0.23 -27.52
C VAL A 456 42.79 0.59 -26.61
N ALA A 457 43.31 1.72 -27.08
CA ALA A 457 44.15 2.61 -26.29
C ALA A 457 43.45 3.11 -25.02
N LEU A 458 42.18 3.53 -25.12
CA LEU A 458 41.40 3.91 -23.95
C LEU A 458 41.20 2.75 -22.96
N LYS A 459 40.93 1.54 -23.46
CA LYS A 459 40.78 0.35 -22.61
C LYS A 459 42.08 -0.02 -21.88
N GLU A 460 43.23 0.09 -22.54
CA GLU A 460 44.55 -0.12 -21.92
C GLU A 460 44.79 0.85 -20.76
N MET A 461 44.17 2.02 -20.80
CA MET A 461 44.22 3.04 -19.75
C MET A 461 43.07 2.92 -18.73
N HIS A 462 42.32 1.82 -18.77
CA HIS A 462 41.13 1.59 -17.93
C HIS A 462 40.06 2.68 -18.08
N ILE A 463 39.82 3.11 -19.32
CA ILE A 463 38.76 4.02 -19.73
C ILE A 463 37.81 3.24 -20.64
N SER A 464 36.56 3.12 -20.23
CA SER A 464 35.58 2.24 -20.88
C SER A 464 34.19 2.86 -21.02
N SER A 465 33.89 3.86 -20.20
CA SER A 465 32.60 4.56 -20.12
C SER A 465 32.57 5.79 -21.03
N ILE A 466 33.73 6.41 -21.29
CA ILE A 466 33.88 7.55 -22.21
C ILE A 466 34.06 7.08 -23.66
N SER A 467 33.35 7.72 -24.59
CA SER A 467 33.53 7.47 -26.03
C SER A 467 34.80 8.15 -26.56
N PRO A 468 35.46 7.61 -27.61
CA PRO A 468 36.65 8.24 -28.20
C PRO A 468 36.46 9.71 -28.58
N HIS A 469 35.29 10.07 -29.13
CA HIS A 469 34.97 11.45 -29.44
C HIS A 469 34.92 12.34 -28.18
N LEU A 470 34.35 11.83 -27.09
CA LEU A 470 34.29 12.56 -25.83
C LEU A 470 35.66 12.64 -25.14
N ALA A 471 36.52 11.63 -25.31
CA ALA A 471 37.89 11.64 -24.79
C ALA A 471 38.82 12.60 -25.53
N LEU A 472 38.52 12.90 -26.81
CA LEU A 472 39.29 13.83 -27.62
C LEU A 472 39.01 15.30 -27.28
N ASN A 473 37.78 15.60 -26.85
CA ASN A 473 37.36 16.93 -26.38
C ASN A 473 37.93 17.22 -25.00
#